data_AF-A0A3L7PW89-F1
#
_entry.id   AF-A0A3L7PW89-F1
#
_cell.length_a   1.000
_cell.length_b   1.000
_cell.length_c   1.000
_cell.angle_alpha   90.00
_cell.angle_beta   90.00
_cell.angle_gamma   90.00
#
_symmetry.space_group_name_H-M   'P 1'
#
loop_
_entity.id
_entity.type
_entity.pdbx_description
1 polymer ?
#
loop_
_entity_poly.entity_id
_entity_poly.type
_entity_poly.pdbx_seq_one_letter_code
_entity_poly.pdbx_strand_id
1 'polypeptide(L)'
;MGSFVVFLNDDESLEAKLKAMAKKEGIEKTILATDNPAGPQGYNIPKEADVTVILYNKRKVVANHSFRKGELKAEDVEKVVADLSKILPAK
;
A
#
# COMPACT_ATOMS: atom_id res chain seq x y z
N MET A 1 -7.48 -6.38 -11.46
CA MET A 1 -7.13 -5.28 -10.53
C MET A 1 -5.65 -5.40 -10.22
N GLY A 2 -4.87 -4.33 -10.42
CA GLY A 2 -3.47 -4.30 -10.02
C GLY A 2 -3.34 -3.91 -8.55
N SER A 3 -2.29 -4.38 -7.88
CA SER A 3 -1.93 -3.93 -6.53
C SER A 3 -0.41 -3.72 -6.46
N PHE A 4 0.01 -2.77 -5.65
CA PHE A 4 1.41 -2.55 -5.37
C PHE A 4 1.58 -2.03 -3.94
N VAL A 5 2.76 -2.29 -3.37
CA VAL A 5 3.18 -1.82 -2.06
C VAL A 5 4.44 -0.99 -2.26
N VAL A 6 4.41 0.25 -1.78
CA VAL A 6 5.55 1.15 -1.83
C VAL A 6 6.12 1.30 -0.42
N PHE A 7 7.39 0.94 -0.26
CA PHE A 7 8.13 1.13 0.98
C PHE A 7 8.80 2.51 0.94
N LEU A 8 8.34 3.44 1.79
CA LEU A 8 8.87 4.80 1.88
C LEU A 8 10.12 4.79 2.78
N ASN A 9 11.30 4.90 2.17
CA ASN A 9 12.58 4.73 2.86
C ASN A 9 13.76 5.29 2.04
N ASP A 10 14.91 5.47 2.69
CA ASP A 10 16.19 5.87 2.03
C ASP A 10 17.24 4.74 2.03
N ASP A 11 16.87 3.48 2.34
CA ASP A 11 17.79 2.34 2.37
C ASP A 11 17.88 1.66 1.00
N GLU A 12 18.96 1.95 0.26
CA GLU A 12 19.24 1.34 -1.05
C GLU A 12 19.32 -0.21 -1.00
N SER A 13 19.63 -0.80 0.16
CA SER A 13 19.68 -2.26 0.31
C SER A 13 18.30 -2.92 0.34
N LEU A 14 17.24 -2.13 0.52
CA LEU A 14 15.88 -2.67 0.66
C LEU A 14 15.38 -3.32 -0.63
N GLU A 15 15.77 -2.84 -1.80
CA GLU A 15 15.35 -3.42 -3.08
C GLU A 15 15.76 -4.90 -3.19
N ALA A 16 17.01 -5.23 -2.84
CA ALA A 16 17.50 -6.61 -2.85
C ALA A 16 16.75 -7.48 -1.83
N LYS A 17 16.47 -6.95 -0.64
CA LYS A 17 15.68 -7.63 0.40
C LYS A 17 14.25 -7.91 -0.06
N LEU A 18 13.60 -6.96 -0.73
CA LEU A 18 12.25 -7.10 -1.27
C LEU A 18 12.19 -8.16 -2.38
N LYS A 19 13.17 -8.21 -3.28
CA LYS A 19 13.27 -9.28 -4.29
C LYS A 19 13.41 -10.66 -3.66
N ALA A 20 14.27 -10.78 -2.64
CA ALA A 20 14.44 -12.04 -1.92
C ALA A 20 13.15 -12.45 -1.19
N MET A 21 12.47 -11.51 -0.54
CA MET A 21 11.20 -11.74 0.14
C MET A 21 10.09 -12.15 -0.84
N ALA A 22 9.93 -11.43 -1.96
CA ALA A 22 8.95 -11.78 -2.99
C ALA A 22 9.16 -13.21 -3.52
N LYS A 23 10.41 -13.60 -3.76
CA LYS A 23 10.74 -14.97 -4.18
C LYS A 23 10.44 -16.01 -3.09
N LYS A 24 10.76 -15.70 -1.83
CA LYS A 24 10.55 -16.59 -0.69
C LYS A 24 9.06 -16.83 -0.42
N GLU A 25 8.24 -15.80 -0.53
CA GLU A 25 6.81 -15.83 -0.21
C GLU A 25 5.92 -16.07 -1.45
N GLY A 26 6.51 -16.24 -2.64
CA GLY A 26 5.76 -16.51 -3.88
C GLY A 26 4.88 -15.33 -4.35
N ILE A 27 5.32 -14.10 -4.12
CA ILE A 27 4.58 -12.89 -4.51
C ILE A 27 4.78 -12.63 -6.00
N GLU A 28 3.75 -12.93 -6.81
CA GLU A 28 3.81 -12.79 -8.27
C GLU A 28 2.90 -11.68 -8.82
N LYS A 29 1.81 -11.35 -8.13
CA LYS A 29 0.74 -10.46 -8.63
C LYS A 29 0.70 -9.09 -7.96
N THR A 30 1.58 -8.85 -7.01
CA THR A 30 1.70 -7.60 -6.27
C THR A 30 3.09 -7.04 -6.51
N ILE A 31 3.15 -5.81 -7.02
CA ILE A 31 4.43 -5.13 -7.25
C ILE A 31 4.93 -4.61 -5.90
N LEU A 32 6.17 -4.93 -5.56
CA LEU A 32 6.86 -4.33 -4.42
C LEU A 32 7.84 -3.27 -4.96
N ALA A 33 7.74 -2.05 -4.45
CA ALA A 33 8.55 -0.93 -4.88
C ALA A 33 9.08 -0.15 -3.68
N THR A 34 10.12 0.65 -3.90
CA THR A 34 10.63 1.62 -2.95
C THR A 34 10.39 3.03 -3.49
N ASP A 35 10.24 3.99 -2.59
CA ASP A 35 10.25 5.41 -2.89
C ASP A 35 10.87 6.14 -1.68
N ASN A 36 11.20 7.41 -1.85
CA ASN A 36 11.73 8.26 -0.80
C ASN A 36 10.73 8.41 0.38
N PRO A 37 11.18 8.77 1.59
CA PRO A 37 10.34 8.86 2.78
C PRO A 37 9.18 9.87 2.70
N ALA A 38 9.24 10.86 1.82
CA ALA A 38 8.13 11.80 1.64
C ALA A 38 6.95 11.17 0.90
N GLY A 39 7.20 10.10 0.15
CA GLY A 39 6.20 9.37 -0.63
C GLY A 39 5.63 10.17 -1.82
N PRO A 40 4.67 9.58 -2.53
CA PRO A 40 4.11 10.17 -3.73
C PRO A 40 3.34 11.46 -3.43
N GLN A 41 3.73 12.54 -4.10
CA GLN A 41 3.10 13.85 -3.95
C GLN A 41 1.59 13.78 -4.26
N GLY A 42 0.78 14.40 -3.41
CA GLY A 42 -0.68 14.50 -3.58
C GLY A 42 -1.50 13.36 -2.97
N TYR A 43 -0.86 12.32 -2.41
CA TYR A 43 -1.54 11.23 -1.71
C TYR A 43 -1.78 11.53 -0.22
N ASN A 44 -1.21 12.62 0.31
CA ASN A 44 -1.35 13.10 1.70
C ASN A 44 -1.12 11.99 2.73
N ILE A 45 -0.03 11.24 2.57
CA ILE A 45 0.36 10.18 3.51
C ILE A 45 0.76 10.85 4.84
N PRO A 46 0.08 10.53 5.95
CA PRO A 46 0.42 11.13 7.25
C PRO A 46 1.82 10.69 7.70
N LYS A 47 2.60 11.61 8.28
CA LYS A 47 3.97 11.30 8.74
C LYS A 47 4.00 10.26 9.85
N GLU A 48 2.96 10.22 10.66
CA GLU A 48 2.80 9.26 11.75
C GLU A 48 2.23 7.90 11.33
N ALA A 49 1.82 7.75 10.06
CA ALA A 49 1.29 6.50 9.56
C ALA A 49 2.44 5.51 9.32
N ASP A 50 2.30 4.31 9.89
CA ASP A 50 3.18 3.17 9.65
C ASP A 50 2.73 2.41 8.38
N VAL A 51 1.41 2.35 8.17
CA VAL A 51 0.80 1.79 6.97
C VAL A 51 -0.30 2.72 6.48
N THR A 52 -0.33 2.99 5.17
CA THR A 52 -1.47 3.66 4.53
C THR A 52 -1.94 2.83 3.34
N VAL A 53 -3.24 2.52 3.30
CA VAL A 53 -3.88 1.84 2.18
C VAL A 53 -4.71 2.84 1.38
N ILE A 54 -4.32 3.01 0.12
CA ILE A 54 -5.01 3.89 -0.82
C ILE A 54 -5.76 3.04 -1.83
N LEU A 55 -7.07 3.24 -1.90
CA LEU A 55 -7.90 2.72 -2.98
C LEU A 55 -8.15 3.86 -3.96
N TYR A 56 -7.74 3.67 -5.21
CA TYR A 56 -7.90 4.69 -6.25
C TYR A 56 -8.48 4.11 -7.53
N ASN A 57 -9.17 4.95 -8.30
CA ASN A 57 -9.65 4.62 -9.63
C ASN A 57 -9.24 5.76 -10.59
N LYS A 58 -8.65 5.42 -11.74
CA LYS A 58 -8.11 6.39 -12.72
C LYS A 58 -7.24 7.49 -12.07
N ARG A 59 -6.34 7.08 -11.16
CA ARG A 59 -5.45 7.96 -10.36
C ARG A 59 -6.15 8.94 -9.41
N LYS A 60 -7.45 8.78 -9.18
CA LYS A 60 -8.20 9.52 -8.17
C LYS A 60 -8.38 8.65 -6.92
N VAL A 61 -7.92 9.14 -5.77
CA VAL A 61 -8.14 8.49 -4.48
C VAL A 61 -9.64 8.43 -4.17
N VAL A 62 -10.13 7.25 -3.83
CA VAL A 62 -11.52 6.95 -3.48
C VAL A 62 -11.64 6.60 -2.01
N ALA A 63 -10.63 5.95 -1.42
CA ALA A 63 -10.51 5.75 0.01
C ALA A 63 -9.05 5.86 0.46
N ASN A 64 -8.84 6.34 1.67
CA ASN A 64 -7.55 6.46 2.34
C ASN A 64 -7.70 5.95 3.77
N HIS A 65 -6.97 4.88 4.09
CA HIS A 65 -6.95 4.25 5.42
C HIS A 65 -5.52 4.30 5.95
N SER A 66 -5.25 5.19 6.90
CA SER A 66 -3.94 5.34 7.54
C SER A 66 -3.95 4.76 8.95
N PHE A 67 -2.92 3.99 9.26
CA PHE A 67 -2.74 3.29 10.52
C PHE A 67 -1.37 3.66 11.08
N ARG A 68 -1.33 4.09 12.35
CA ARG A 68 -0.08 4.20 13.09
C ARG A 68 0.43 2.81 13.45
N LYS A 69 1.65 2.75 13.98
CA LYS A 69 2.29 1.52 14.41
C LYS A 69 1.39 0.76 15.39
N GLY A 70 1.03 -0.47 15.02
CA GLY A 70 0.17 -1.35 15.84
C GLY A 70 -1.33 -1.05 15.79
N GLU A 71 -1.78 -0.06 15.00
CA GLU A 71 -3.20 0.26 14.87
C GLU A 71 -3.94 -0.62 13.87
N LEU A 72 -3.24 -1.18 12.87
CA LEU A 72 -3.86 -2.07 11.87
C LEU A 72 -4.30 -3.38 12.54
N LYS A 73 -5.63 -3.58 12.66
CA LYS A 73 -6.25 -4.78 13.22
C LYS A 73 -7.06 -5.54 12.17
N ALA A 74 -7.49 -6.76 12.52
CA ALA A 74 -8.30 -7.60 11.63
C ALA A 74 -9.58 -6.91 11.15
N GLU A 75 -10.28 -6.20 12.04
CA GLU A 75 -11.49 -5.43 11.72
C GLU A 75 -11.22 -4.32 10.69
N ASP A 76 -10.02 -3.74 10.69
CA ASP A 76 -9.66 -2.68 9.75
C ASP A 76 -9.31 -3.25 8.38
N VAL A 77 -8.72 -4.45 8.34
CA VAL A 77 -8.52 -5.20 7.09
C VAL A 77 -9.86 -5.49 6.43
N GLU A 78 -10.88 -5.90 7.20
CA GLU A 78 -12.22 -6.15 6.67
C GLU A 78 -12.84 -4.87 6.06
N LYS A 79 -12.68 -3.72 6.72
CA LYS A 79 -13.15 -2.42 6.18
C LYS A 79 -12.46 -2.07 4.86
N VAL A 80 -11.14 -2.24 4.79
CA VAL A 80 -10.36 -2.00 3.57
C VAL A 80 -10.84 -2.91 2.42
N VAL A 81 -11.08 -4.19 2.70
CA VAL A 81 -11.55 -5.16 1.70
C VAL A 81 -12.97 -4.83 1.23
N ALA A 82 -13.87 -4.42 2.13
CA ALA A 82 -15.23 -4.01 1.78
C ALA A 82 -15.25 -2.81 0.82
N ASP A 83 -14.30 -1.89 0.99
CA ASP A 83 -14.16 -0.70 0.16
C ASP A 83 -13.65 -0.99 -1.27
N LEU A 84 -13.17 -2.21 -1.56
CA LEU A 84 -12.77 -2.58 -2.93
C LEU A 84 -13.90 -2.40 -3.93
N SER A 85 -15.16 -2.59 -3.50
CA SER A 85 -16.34 -2.33 -4.33
C SER A 85 -16.39 -0.91 -4.91
N LYS A 86 -15.74 0.07 -4.26
CA LYS A 86 -15.70 1.48 -4.71
C LYS A 86 -14.76 1.73 -5.89
N ILE A 87 -13.81 0.82 -6.16
CA ILE A 87 -12.81 0.97 -7.23
C ILE A 87 -12.93 -0.07 -8.34
N LEU A 88 -13.76 -1.10 -8.14
CA LEU A 88 -14.03 -2.12 -9.14
C LEU A 88 -15.08 -1.61 -10.16
N PRO A 89 -15.01 -2.04 -11.43
CA PRO A 89 -16.08 -1.79 -12.38
C PRO A 89 -17.40 -2.41 -11.87
N ALA A 90 -18.52 -1.76 -12.20
CA ALA A 90 -19.84 -2.32 -11.95
C ALA A 90 -19.96 -3.68 -12.64
N LYS A 91 -20.57 -4.65 -11.96
CA LYS A 91 -20.84 -5.98 -12.52
C LYS A 91 -21.85 -5.91 -13.65
#